data_AF-A0A6N2DWH1-F1
#
_entry.id   AF-A0A6N2DWH1-F1
#
_cell.length_a   1.000
_cell.length_b   1.000
_cell.length_c   1.000
_cell.angle_alpha   90.00
_cell.angle_beta   90.00
_cell.angle_gamma   90.00
#
_symmetry.space_group_name_H-M   'P 1'
#
loop_
_entity.id
_entity.type
_entity.pdbx_description
1 polymer ?
#
loop_
_entity_poly.entity_id
_entity_poly.type
_entity_poly.pdbx_seq_one_letter_code
_entity_poly.pdbx_strand_id
1 'polypeptide(L)'
;MRQRGFRKADVDLVLRVATRVADDAFFLTDKDAAREIERRRREIQQLERLRGSKLIVEGGVLITLYHADPKPTRSSSRMRRRQS
;
A
#
# COMPACT_ATOMS: atom_id res chain seq x y z
N MET A 1 -18.22 -21.96 -10.65
CA MET A 1 -16.88 -22.59 -10.79
C MET A 1 -16.22 -22.60 -9.42
N ARG A 2 -15.84 -23.76 -8.86
CA ARG A 2 -15.23 -23.88 -7.53
C ARG A 2 -13.83 -24.46 -7.69
N GLN A 3 -12.86 -23.59 -7.98
CA GLN A 3 -11.45 -23.96 -8.07
C GLN A 3 -10.98 -24.35 -6.65
N ARG A 4 -10.61 -25.60 -6.44
CA ARG A 4 -10.15 -26.07 -5.11
C ARG A 4 -8.80 -25.44 -4.80
N GLY A 5 -8.65 -24.90 -3.58
CA GLY A 5 -7.38 -24.40 -3.07
C GLY A 5 -7.03 -22.95 -3.42
N PHE A 6 -7.76 -22.30 -4.34
CA PHE A 6 -7.50 -20.91 -4.73
C PHE A 6 -8.68 -20.00 -4.41
N ARG A 7 -8.40 -18.90 -3.73
CA ARG A 7 -9.34 -17.80 -3.50
C ARG A 7 -9.33 -16.88 -4.72
N LYS A 8 -10.41 -16.12 -4.90
CA LYS A 8 -10.48 -15.09 -5.94
C LYS A 8 -9.29 -14.12 -5.91
N ALA A 9 -8.88 -13.71 -4.70
CA ALA A 9 -7.73 -12.83 -4.52
C ALA A 9 -6.40 -13.44 -5.00
N ASP A 10 -6.26 -14.77 -4.94
CA ASP A 10 -5.07 -15.46 -5.43
C ASP A 10 -5.03 -15.38 -6.97
N VAL A 11 -6.17 -15.58 -7.62
CA VAL A 11 -6.30 -15.44 -9.09
C VAL A 11 -6.00 -14.01 -9.53
N ASP A 12 -6.59 -13.01 -8.87
CA ASP A 12 -6.35 -11.59 -9.17
C ASP A 12 -4.89 -11.18 -8.94
N LEU A 13 -4.20 -11.81 -7.99
CA LEU A 13 -2.78 -11.60 -7.76
C LEU A 13 -1.94 -12.23 -8.88
N VAL A 14 -2.19 -13.49 -9.22
CA VAL A 14 -1.47 -14.20 -10.28
C VAL A 14 -1.62 -13.47 -11.61
N LEU A 15 -2.83 -13.08 -12.00
CA LEU A 15 -3.08 -12.35 -13.25
C LEU A 15 -2.33 -11.02 -13.34
N ARG A 16 -2.08 -10.34 -12.22
CA ARG A 16 -1.36 -9.06 -12.21
C ARG A 16 0.14 -9.20 -12.38
N VAL A 17 0.72 -10.34 -12.04
CA VAL A 17 2.19 -10.45 -11.85
C VAL A 17 2.84 -11.60 -12.61
N ALA A 18 2.06 -12.59 -13.04
CA ALA A 18 2.53 -13.73 -13.81
C ALA A 18 2.91 -13.34 -15.24
N THR A 19 3.84 -14.08 -15.81
CA THR A 19 4.21 -13.94 -17.22
C THR A 19 3.15 -14.61 -18.10
N ARG A 20 2.70 -13.93 -19.16
CA ARG A 20 1.84 -14.53 -20.19
C ARG A 20 2.67 -15.47 -21.06
N VAL A 21 2.26 -16.74 -21.13
CA VAL A 21 2.98 -17.80 -21.87
C VAL A 21 2.23 -18.28 -23.12
N ALA A 22 0.93 -18.02 -23.19
CA ALA A 22 0.10 -18.20 -24.39
C ALA A 22 -1.04 -17.18 -24.40
N ASP A 23 -1.91 -17.23 -25.42
CA ASP A 23 -3.00 -16.26 -25.54
C ASP A 23 -3.98 -16.28 -24.36
N ASP A 24 -4.24 -17.45 -23.79
CA ASP A 24 -5.16 -17.68 -22.68
C ASP A 24 -4.48 -18.20 -21.40
N ALA A 25 -3.14 -18.28 -21.41
CA ALA A 25 -2.37 -18.88 -20.34
C ALA A 25 -1.35 -17.93 -19.72
N PHE A 26 -1.37 -17.87 -18.39
CA PHE A 26 -0.42 -17.14 -17.56
C PHE A 26 0.28 -18.12 -16.63
N PHE A 27 1.58 -17.94 -16.45
CA PHE A 27 2.39 -18.76 -15.57
C PHE A 27 3.19 -17.90 -14.61
N LEU A 28 2.99 -18.12 -13.31
CA LEU A 28 3.77 -17.45 -12.27
C LEU A 28 5.11 -18.18 -12.15
N THR A 29 6.13 -17.67 -12.84
CA THR A 29 7.48 -18.25 -12.75
C THR A 29 8.10 -18.00 -11.38
N ASP A 30 9.10 -18.79 -10.99
CA ASP A 30 9.90 -18.54 -9.78
C ASP A 30 10.53 -17.14 -9.80
N LYS A 31 10.95 -16.67 -10.99
CA LYS A 31 11.49 -15.32 -11.19
C LYS A 31 10.46 -14.23 -10.91
N ASP A 32 9.22 -14.43 -11.37
CA ASP A 32 8.11 -13.51 -11.08
C ASP A 32 7.83 -13.49 -9.58
N ALA A 33 7.68 -14.67 -8.96
CA ALA A 33 7.45 -14.79 -7.53
C ALA A 33 8.57 -14.11 -6.71
N ALA A 34 9.83 -14.38 -7.01
CA ALA A 34 10.97 -13.78 -6.32
C ALA A 34 10.99 -12.25 -6.45
N ARG A 35 10.77 -11.72 -7.67
CA ARG A 35 10.68 -10.27 -7.93
C ARG A 35 9.57 -9.62 -7.10
N GLU A 36 8.41 -10.24 -7.10
CA GLU A 36 7.20 -9.72 -6.45
C GLU A 36 7.26 -9.80 -4.93
N ILE A 37 7.88 -10.84 -4.39
CA ILE A 37 8.16 -11.00 -2.96
C ILE A 37 9.16 -9.93 -2.52
N GLU A 38 10.26 -9.75 -3.26
CA GLU A 38 11.28 -8.75 -2.94
C GLU A 38 10.70 -7.32 -2.97
N ARG A 39 9.86 -6.99 -3.97
CA ARG A 39 9.16 -5.69 -4.00
C ARG A 39 8.31 -5.48 -2.74
N ARG A 40 7.50 -6.47 -2.38
CA ARG A 40 6.62 -6.39 -1.19
C ARG A 40 7.41 -6.32 0.11
N ARG A 41 8.55 -7.00 0.21
CA ARG A 41 9.45 -6.88 1.37
C ARG A 41 9.97 -5.46 1.52
N ARG A 42 10.41 -4.82 0.42
CA ARG A 42 10.84 -3.42 0.43
C ARG A 42 9.72 -2.47 0.83
N GLU A 43 8.51 -2.70 0.31
CA GLU A 43 7.33 -1.93 0.67
C GLU A 43 7.00 -2.07 2.17
N ILE A 44 7.04 -3.30 2.72
CA ILE A 44 6.87 -3.55 4.16
C ILE A 44 7.94 -2.80 4.96
N GLN A 45 9.22 -2.89 4.58
CA GLN A 45 10.30 -2.16 5.26
C GLN A 45 10.11 -0.64 5.21
N GLN A 46 9.65 -0.11 4.09
CA GLN A 46 9.32 1.32 3.96
C GLN A 46 8.17 1.70 4.89
N LEU A 47 7.11 0.89 4.95
CA LEU A 47 5.98 1.10 5.86
C LEU A 47 6.39 1.00 7.33
N GLU A 48 7.30 0.08 7.67
CA GLU A 48 7.86 -0.02 9.01
C GLU A 48 8.65 1.23 9.39
N ARG A 49 9.54 1.70 8.51
CA ARG A 49 10.29 2.95 8.72
C ARG A 49 9.39 4.18 8.86
N LEU A 50 8.32 4.22 8.07
CA LEU A 50 7.35 5.31 8.05
C LEU A 50 6.25 5.17 9.10
N ARG A 51 6.21 4.07 9.85
CA ARG A 51 5.21 3.85 10.89
C ARG A 51 5.24 4.98 11.91
N GLY A 52 4.09 5.58 12.18
CA GLY A 52 3.97 6.74 13.06
C GLY A 52 4.26 8.09 12.38
N SER A 53 4.52 8.13 11.07
CA SER A 53 4.64 9.39 10.35
C SER A 53 3.28 10.06 10.14
N LYS A 54 3.23 11.39 10.30
CA LYS A 54 2.07 12.23 10.00
C LYS A 54 2.39 13.14 8.82
N LEU A 55 1.57 13.04 7.77
CA LEU A 55 1.63 13.86 6.57
C LEU A 55 0.55 14.95 6.65
N ILE A 56 0.92 16.22 6.49
CA ILE A 56 -0.02 17.34 6.37
C ILE A 56 -0.01 17.81 4.92
N VAL A 57 -1.18 17.76 4.27
CA VAL A 57 -1.39 18.18 2.88
C VAL A 57 -2.50 19.24 2.86
N GLU A 58 -2.28 20.32 2.12
CA GLU A 58 -3.26 21.40 1.91
C GLU A 58 -3.29 21.75 0.42
N GLY A 59 -4.47 21.76 -0.20
CA GLY A 59 -4.61 22.06 -1.63
C GLY A 59 -3.84 21.12 -2.58
N GLY A 60 -3.56 19.89 -2.14
CA GLY A 60 -2.74 18.94 -2.91
C GLY A 60 -1.23 19.14 -2.76
N VAL A 61 -0.78 20.12 -1.98
CA VAL A 61 0.62 20.39 -1.70
C VAL A 61 1.02 19.80 -0.35
N LEU A 62 2.17 19.12 -0.31
CA LEU A 62 2.77 18.65 0.93
C LEU A 62 3.30 19.83 1.74
N ILE A 63 2.73 20.05 2.92
CA ILE A 63 3.18 21.08 3.86
C ILE A 63 4.26 20.54 4.78
N THR A 64 4.05 19.36 5.41
CA THR A 64 5.05 18.74 6.29
C THR A 64 4.86 17.23 6.47
N LEU A 65 5.95 16.53 6.80
CA LEU A 65 6.00 15.11 7.17
C LEU A 65 6.92 14.93 8.38
N TYR A 66 6.44 14.31 9.44
CA TYR A 66 7.23 14.05 10.66
C TYR A 66 6.72 12.83 11.43
N HIS A 67 7.56 12.18 12.25
CA HIS A 67 7.12 11.14 13.18
C HIS A 67 6.35 11.76 14.35
N ALA A 68 5.13 11.29 14.60
CA ALA A 68 4.28 11.73 15.69
C ALA A 68 4.26 10.67 16.80
N ASP A 69 4.40 11.12 18.05
CA ASP A 69 4.20 10.25 19.21
C ASP A 69 2.73 9.79 19.30
N PRO A 70 2.46 8.52 19.61
CA PRO A 70 1.09 7.98 19.73
C PRO A 70 0.31 8.52 20.95
N LYS A 71 0.81 9.54 21.67
CA LYS A 71 0.08 10.16 22.77
C LYS A 71 -1.23 10.77 22.24
N PRO A 72 -2.35 10.63 22.96
CA PRO A 72 -3.61 11.21 22.54
C PRO A 72 -3.48 12.74 22.61
N THR A 73 -3.29 13.38 21.47
CA THR A 73 -3.46 14.82 21.37
C THR A 73 -4.96 15.11 21.44
N ARG A 74 -5.45 15.31 22.66
CA ARG A 74 -6.61 16.17 22.93
C ARG A 74 -6.23 17.62 22.59
N SER A 75 -6.04 17.92 21.31
CA SER A 75 -6.04 19.29 20.78
C SER A 75 -5.83 19.32 19.26
N SER A 76 -6.94 19.29 18.53
CA SER A 76 -7.15 20.29 17.48
C SER A 76 -8.42 21.08 17.82
N SER A 77 -8.43 21.66 19.02
CA SER A 77 -9.40 22.70 19.34
C SER A 77 -9.03 23.97 18.57
N ARG A 78 -10.02 24.50 17.83
CA ARG A 78 -10.12 25.87 17.30
C ARG A 78 -9.22 26.24 16.12
N MET A 79 -9.53 25.74 14.93
CA MET A 79 -9.52 26.64 13.77
C MET A 79 -10.80 27.48 13.86
N ARG A 80 -10.65 28.70 14.38
CA ARG A 80 -11.73 29.68 14.56
C ARG A 80 -12.47 29.93 13.25
N ARG A 81 -13.80 30.00 13.36
CA ARG A 81 -14.69 30.83 12.54
C ARG A 81 -14.01 32.16 12.14
N ARG A 82 -13.94 32.42 10.84
CA ARG A 82 -13.85 33.68 10.07
C ARG A 82 -13.19 33.30 8.74
N GLN A 83 -13.75 33.58 7.56
CA GLN A 83 -14.31 34.82 7.03
C GLN A 83 -15.38 34.41 5.97
N SER A 84 -16.62 34.90 6.09
CA SER A 84 -17.21 36.04 5.35
C SER A 84 -17.54 35.70 3.90
#